data_AF-A0A080ZLE4-F1
#
_entry.id   AF-A0A080ZLE4-F1
#
_cell.length_a   1.000
_cell.length_b   1.000
_cell.length_c   1.000
_cell.angle_alpha   90.00
_cell.angle_beta   90.00
_cell.angle_gamma   90.00
#
_symmetry.space_group_name_H-M   'P 1'
#
loop_
_entity.id
_entity.type
_entity.pdbx_description
1 polymer ?
#
loop_
_entity_poly.entity_id
_entity_poly.type
_entity_poly.pdbx_seq_one_letter_code
_entity_poly.pdbx_strand_id
1 'polypeptide(L)'
;MGCAASTERQGEWQDTAFQSLGELRGALRWSGLRSTNLIIGIDFTRSNTWNGKLSLGGRSLHFIDPAGSILNPYQIVINIIGRTLHSRKSKKPIHVFGFGDSRTADQCVFTFLPDGSPCRGVEHVLKRYKEITPELVLGGPTNFAPIIYHAICQVKASEKCQILVIIADGQVTSKKETSQAIVEASRYALCMLSPRSCHFFFFAVSHI
;
A
#
# COMPACT_ATOMS: atom_id res chain seq x y z
N MET A 1 -6.29 43.40 36.03
CA MET A 1 -5.49 42.15 35.95
C MET A 1 -6.46 40.99 35.87
N GLY A 2 -6.47 40.28 34.75
CA GLY A 2 -7.36 39.14 34.54
C GLY A 2 -6.89 38.35 33.32
N CYS A 3 -5.95 37.42 33.52
CA CYS A 3 -5.65 36.40 32.54
C CYS A 3 -6.74 35.33 32.66
N ALA A 4 -7.68 35.31 31.72
CA ALA A 4 -8.56 34.16 31.52
C ALA A 4 -7.77 33.12 30.73
N ALA A 5 -7.50 31.98 31.37
CA ALA A 5 -6.90 30.83 30.74
C ALA A 5 -7.81 30.35 29.61
N SER A 6 -7.28 30.35 28.40
CA SER A 6 -7.91 29.76 27.22
C SER A 6 -7.94 28.25 27.37
N THR A 7 -9.15 27.70 27.56
CA THR A 7 -9.42 26.27 27.61
C THR A 7 -9.00 25.60 26.31
N GLU A 8 -7.98 24.75 26.38
CA GLU A 8 -7.56 23.85 25.32
C GLU A 8 -8.74 22.95 24.92
N ARG A 9 -9.22 23.08 23.68
CA ARG A 9 -10.13 22.08 23.10
C ARG A 9 -9.30 20.85 22.73
N GLN A 10 -9.24 19.89 23.65
CA GLN A 10 -8.83 18.53 23.34
C GLN A 10 -9.79 17.97 22.28
N GLY A 11 -9.28 17.79 21.05
CA GLY A 11 -10.01 17.11 19.99
C GLY A 11 -10.18 15.65 20.37
N GLU A 12 -11.40 15.27 20.74
CA GLU A 12 -11.79 13.89 21.01
C GLU A 12 -11.69 13.10 19.70
N TRP A 13 -10.81 12.10 19.64
CA TRP A 13 -10.67 11.22 18.48
C TRP A 13 -11.92 10.34 18.37
N GLN A 14 -12.83 10.69 17.45
CA GLN A 14 -13.93 9.81 17.09
C GLN A 14 -13.40 8.66 16.23
N ASP A 15 -13.44 7.45 16.80
CA ASP A 15 -13.16 6.19 16.13
C ASP A 15 -14.23 5.97 15.05
N THR A 16 -13.99 6.45 13.82
CA THR A 16 -14.93 6.32 12.72
C THR A 16 -14.80 4.94 12.09
N ALA A 17 -15.38 3.95 12.77
CA ALA A 17 -15.55 2.61 12.23
C ALA A 17 -16.56 2.66 11.06
N PHE A 18 -16.08 2.67 9.82
CA PHE A 18 -16.93 2.56 8.64
C PHE A 18 -17.57 1.16 8.59
N GLN A 19 -18.90 1.10 8.55
CA GLN A 19 -19.65 -0.16 8.60
C GLN A 19 -19.87 -0.77 7.21
N SER A 20 -19.55 -0.04 6.14
CA SER A 20 -19.65 -0.56 4.77
C SER A 20 -18.60 0.02 3.83
N LEU A 21 -18.30 -0.75 2.77
CA LEU A 21 -17.46 -0.29 1.66
C LEU A 21 -18.04 0.95 0.97
N GLY A 22 -19.37 1.08 0.97
CA GLY A 22 -20.08 2.25 0.45
C GLY A 22 -19.82 3.50 1.27
N GLU A 23 -19.81 3.36 2.60
CA GLU A 23 -19.55 4.43 3.55
C GLU A 23 -18.09 4.89 3.50
N LEU A 24 -17.14 3.94 3.47
CA LEU A 24 -15.72 4.24 3.24
C LEU A 24 -15.51 4.95 1.89
N ARG A 25 -16.14 4.47 0.81
CA ARG A 25 -16.10 5.17 -0.49
C ARG A 25 -16.73 6.55 -0.40
N GLY A 26 -17.79 6.72 0.37
CA GLY A 26 -18.43 8.01 0.63
C GLY A 26 -17.46 8.97 1.30
N ALA A 27 -16.90 8.59 2.44
CA ALA A 27 -15.94 9.38 3.19
C ALA A 27 -14.72 9.76 2.35
N LEU A 28 -14.09 8.78 1.67
CA LEU A 28 -12.94 9.03 0.79
C LEU A 28 -13.29 9.98 -0.37
N ARG A 29 -14.55 9.98 -0.85
CA ARG A 29 -15.01 10.93 -1.88
C ARG A 29 -15.15 12.35 -1.34
N TRP A 30 -15.67 12.50 -0.12
CA TRP A 30 -15.83 13.80 0.54
C TRP A 30 -14.48 14.41 0.95
N SER A 31 -13.47 13.60 1.24
CA SER A 31 -12.10 14.04 1.58
C SER A 31 -11.25 14.49 0.38
N GLY A 32 -11.80 14.59 -0.83
CA GLY A 32 -11.05 15.03 -2.02
C GLY A 32 -10.11 13.99 -2.64
N LEU A 33 -10.09 12.74 -2.16
CA LEU A 33 -9.19 11.68 -2.66
C LEU A 33 -9.52 11.21 -4.08
N ARG A 34 -10.63 11.68 -4.68
CA ARG A 34 -11.02 11.40 -6.07
C ARG A 34 -10.00 11.85 -7.12
N SER A 35 -9.13 12.83 -6.83
CA SER A 35 -8.11 13.34 -7.76
C SER A 35 -6.71 12.72 -7.56
N THR A 36 -6.50 11.90 -6.53
CA THR A 36 -5.19 11.30 -6.24
C THR A 36 -4.78 10.17 -7.19
N ASN A 37 -3.48 10.05 -7.43
CA ASN A 37 -2.88 8.90 -8.12
C ASN A 37 -2.58 7.79 -7.12
N LEU A 38 -2.52 6.55 -7.58
CA LEU A 38 -2.28 5.38 -6.73
C LEU A 38 -0.90 4.80 -7.00
N ILE A 39 -0.15 4.57 -5.93
CA ILE A 39 1.06 3.76 -5.88
C ILE A 39 0.76 2.50 -5.09
N ILE A 40 1.13 1.33 -5.61
CA ILE A 40 1.00 0.05 -4.92
C ILE A 40 2.40 -0.54 -4.76
N GLY A 41 2.81 -0.79 -3.51
CA GLY A 41 3.98 -1.59 -3.18
C GLY A 41 3.57 -3.01 -2.83
N ILE A 42 4.22 -4.01 -3.42
CA ILE A 42 3.95 -5.43 -3.16
C ILE A 42 5.20 -6.07 -2.59
N ASP A 43 5.05 -6.63 -1.40
CA ASP A 43 6.08 -7.38 -0.69
C ASP A 43 6.31 -8.75 -1.37
N PHE A 44 7.54 -9.04 -1.76
CA PHE A 44 8.00 -10.32 -2.30
C PHE A 44 9.06 -10.98 -1.40
N THR A 45 8.99 -10.76 -0.10
CA THR A 45 9.88 -11.41 0.88
C THR A 45 9.52 -12.87 1.12
N ARG A 46 10.50 -13.62 1.59
CA ARG A 46 10.43 -15.07 1.82
C ARG A 46 9.40 -15.45 2.87
N SER A 47 8.99 -14.54 3.76
CA SER A 47 7.95 -14.79 4.77
C SER A 47 6.62 -15.24 4.19
N ASN A 48 6.34 -14.83 2.96
CA ASN A 48 5.17 -15.26 2.20
C ASN A 48 5.13 -16.77 1.92
N THR A 49 6.25 -17.49 2.00
CA THR A 49 6.29 -18.95 1.79
C THR A 49 5.73 -19.74 2.97
N TRP A 50 5.98 -19.32 4.21
CA TRP A 50 5.53 -20.05 5.40
C TRP A 50 4.29 -19.42 6.06
N ASN A 51 4.01 -18.14 5.81
CA ASN A 51 2.84 -17.49 6.37
C ASN A 51 1.51 -17.97 5.74
N GLY A 52 1.57 -18.69 4.61
CA GLY A 52 0.44 -19.42 4.03
C GLY A 52 0.32 -20.88 4.49
N LYS A 53 1.26 -21.37 5.33
CA LYS A 53 1.33 -22.78 5.75
C LYS A 53 0.06 -23.26 6.45
N LEU A 54 -0.60 -22.37 7.20
CA LEU A 54 -1.81 -22.68 7.99
C LEU A 54 -3.11 -22.20 7.32
N SER A 55 -3.05 -21.30 6.32
CA SER A 55 -4.23 -20.60 5.78
C SER A 55 -4.52 -20.87 4.29
N LEU A 56 -3.55 -21.39 3.52
CA LEU A 56 -3.69 -21.69 2.07
C LEU A 56 -3.34 -23.15 1.75
N GLY A 57 -3.61 -24.07 2.68
CA GLY A 57 -3.30 -25.50 2.50
C GLY A 57 -1.81 -25.76 2.27
N GLY A 58 -0.93 -25.02 2.96
CA GLY A 58 0.52 -25.16 2.81
C GLY A 58 1.16 -24.29 1.72
N ARG A 59 0.36 -23.58 0.91
CA ARG A 59 0.87 -22.81 -0.25
C ARG A 59 1.38 -21.43 0.13
N SER A 60 2.27 -20.89 -0.70
CA SER A 60 2.73 -19.49 -0.61
C SER A 60 1.55 -18.50 -0.70
N LEU A 61 1.64 -17.37 0.01
CA LEU A 61 0.68 -16.26 -0.13
C LEU A 61 0.69 -15.65 -1.54
N HIS A 62 1.76 -15.89 -2.32
CA HIS A 62 1.87 -15.49 -3.73
C HIS A 62 1.44 -16.57 -4.73
N PHE A 63 0.98 -17.74 -4.27
CA PHE A 63 0.63 -18.84 -5.17
C PHE A 63 -0.37 -18.39 -6.25
N ILE A 64 -0.01 -18.57 -7.52
CA ILE A 64 -0.87 -18.28 -8.67
C ILE A 64 -1.54 -19.58 -9.08
N ASP A 65 -2.86 -19.66 -8.93
CA ASP A 65 -3.64 -20.81 -9.40
C ASP A 65 -3.68 -20.84 -10.94
N PRO A 66 -3.14 -21.89 -11.60
CA PRO A 66 -3.17 -22.00 -13.05
C PRO A 66 -4.59 -22.04 -13.64
N ALA A 67 -5.54 -22.59 -12.89
CA ALA A 67 -6.94 -22.64 -13.31
C ALA A 67 -7.66 -21.29 -13.11
N GLY A 68 -7.10 -20.39 -12.31
CA GLY A 68 -7.70 -19.10 -11.96
C GLY A 68 -8.95 -19.19 -11.07
N SER A 69 -9.24 -20.36 -10.50
CA SER A 69 -10.40 -20.61 -9.64
C SER A 69 -10.20 -20.02 -8.24
N ILE A 70 -8.97 -19.95 -7.76
CA ILE A 70 -8.61 -19.45 -6.44
C ILE A 70 -7.72 -18.21 -6.58
N LEU A 71 -8.13 -17.12 -5.96
CA LEU A 71 -7.31 -15.92 -5.81
C LEU A 71 -6.49 -16.00 -4.53
N ASN A 72 -5.21 -15.65 -4.62
CA ASN A 72 -4.38 -15.49 -3.43
C ASN A 72 -4.68 -14.17 -2.69
N PRO A 73 -4.26 -14.02 -1.41
CA PRO A 73 -4.55 -12.84 -0.62
C PRO A 73 -4.12 -11.52 -1.27
N TYR A 74 -2.98 -11.48 -1.96
CA TYR A 74 -2.52 -10.29 -2.68
C TYR A 74 -3.47 -9.93 -3.84
N GLN A 75 -3.90 -10.91 -4.64
CA GLN A 75 -4.88 -10.69 -5.72
C GLN A 75 -6.23 -10.18 -5.17
N ILE A 76 -6.67 -10.71 -4.04
CA ILE A 76 -7.89 -10.26 -3.37
C ILE A 76 -7.77 -8.80 -2.94
N VAL A 77 -6.67 -8.43 -2.28
CA VAL A 77 -6.42 -7.05 -1.81
C VAL A 77 -6.30 -6.09 -3.00
N ILE A 78 -5.56 -6.43 -4.06
CA ILE A 78 -5.46 -5.62 -5.28
C ILE A 78 -6.85 -5.36 -5.88
N ASN A 79 -7.72 -6.38 -5.93
CA ASN A 79 -9.08 -6.24 -6.43
C ASN A 79 -9.95 -5.33 -5.54
N ILE A 80 -9.84 -5.45 -4.21
CA ILE A 80 -10.55 -4.57 -3.26
C ILE A 80 -10.08 -3.12 -3.40
N ILE A 81 -8.77 -2.87 -3.45
CA ILE A 81 -8.19 -1.55 -3.68
C ILE A 81 -8.74 -0.97 -4.97
N GLY A 82 -8.77 -1.76 -6.03
CA GLY A 82 -9.34 -1.36 -7.30
C GLY A 82 -10.79 -0.92 -7.19
N ARG A 83 -11.66 -1.74 -6.59
CA ARG A 83 -13.08 -1.42 -6.41
C ARG A 83 -13.33 -0.18 -5.54
N THR A 84 -12.41 0.12 -4.63
CA THR A 84 -12.57 1.18 -3.61
C THR A 84 -11.97 2.50 -4.05
N LEU A 85 -10.71 2.48 -4.49
CA LEU A 85 -9.90 3.66 -4.78
C LEU A 85 -9.81 3.98 -6.28
N HIS A 86 -10.10 3.02 -7.16
CA HIS A 86 -9.98 3.19 -8.61
C HIS A 86 -11.32 2.93 -9.31
N SER A 87 -12.11 3.99 -9.53
CA SER A 87 -13.34 3.87 -10.32
C SER A 87 -13.06 3.17 -11.65
N ARG A 88 -13.95 2.25 -12.08
CA ARG A 88 -13.80 1.51 -13.35
C ARG A 88 -13.72 2.41 -14.59
N LYS A 89 -14.13 3.69 -14.47
CA LYS A 89 -14.00 4.72 -15.53
C LYS A 89 -12.75 5.60 -15.39
N SER A 90 -11.96 5.40 -14.35
CA SER A 90 -10.73 6.14 -14.11
C SER A 90 -9.69 5.76 -15.17
N LYS A 91 -9.11 6.75 -15.84
CA LYS A 91 -7.96 6.58 -16.74
C LYS A 91 -6.64 6.86 -16.04
N LYS A 92 -6.64 6.94 -14.72
CA LYS A 92 -5.46 7.35 -13.97
C LYS A 92 -4.38 6.26 -13.98
N PRO A 93 -3.10 6.66 -14.03
CA PRO A 93 -2.02 5.71 -13.88
C PRO A 93 -2.04 5.08 -12.49
N ILE A 94 -1.72 3.79 -12.42
CA ILE A 94 -1.41 3.09 -11.17
C ILE A 94 0.05 2.66 -11.25
N HIS A 95 0.91 3.27 -10.43
CA HIS A 95 2.30 2.84 -10.33
C HIS A 95 2.37 1.62 -9.42
N VAL A 96 3.04 0.55 -9.87
CA VAL A 96 3.13 -0.70 -9.11
C VAL A 96 4.58 -1.12 -9.04
N PHE A 97 5.02 -1.35 -7.81
CA PHE A 97 6.39 -1.71 -7.49
C PHE A 97 6.40 -2.97 -6.63
N GLY A 98 7.43 -3.80 -6.81
CA GLY A 98 7.75 -4.88 -5.89
C GLY A 98 9.03 -4.60 -5.12
N PHE A 99 9.15 -5.18 -3.92
CA PHE A 99 10.33 -5.07 -3.08
C PHE A 99 10.53 -6.36 -2.27
N GLY A 100 11.74 -6.60 -1.75
CA GLY A 100 12.02 -7.74 -0.88
C GLY A 100 12.26 -9.06 -1.61
N ASP A 101 12.31 -9.06 -2.95
CA ASP A 101 12.78 -10.20 -3.71
C ASP A 101 14.31 -10.35 -3.58
N SER A 102 14.87 -11.47 -4.04
CA SER A 102 16.31 -11.74 -3.95
C SER A 102 17.19 -10.70 -4.67
N ARG A 103 16.65 -9.99 -5.67
CA ARG A 103 17.40 -8.97 -6.43
C ARG A 103 17.38 -7.62 -5.74
N THR A 104 16.24 -7.23 -5.18
CA THR A 104 16.08 -5.92 -4.52
C THR A 104 16.49 -5.92 -3.06
N ALA A 105 16.39 -7.07 -2.38
CA ALA A 105 16.59 -7.21 -0.94
C ALA A 105 15.86 -6.08 -0.17
N ASP A 106 16.58 -5.35 0.67
CA ASP A 106 16.08 -4.23 1.46
C ASP A 106 16.56 -2.86 0.96
N GLN A 107 17.11 -2.79 -0.25
CA GLN A 107 17.81 -1.59 -0.75
C GLN A 107 17.03 -0.83 -1.82
N CYS A 108 16.26 -1.52 -2.67
CA CYS A 108 15.57 -0.90 -3.79
C CYS A 108 14.20 -1.51 -4.07
N VAL A 109 13.54 -1.01 -5.10
CA VAL A 109 12.25 -1.51 -5.60
C VAL A 109 12.39 -1.80 -7.09
N PHE A 110 11.57 -2.72 -7.61
CA PHE A 110 11.48 -2.99 -9.05
C PHE A 110 10.10 -2.60 -9.58
N THR A 111 10.03 -2.27 -10.87
CA THR A 111 8.78 -1.91 -11.56
C THR A 111 8.09 -3.13 -12.15
N PHE A 112 6.76 -3.11 -12.20
CA PHE A 112 5.99 -4.21 -12.82
C PHE A 112 6.07 -4.23 -14.34
N LEU A 113 6.35 -3.08 -14.95
CA LEU A 113 6.58 -2.94 -16.39
C LEU A 113 8.07 -2.64 -16.64
N PRO A 114 8.70 -3.30 -17.64
CA PRO A 114 10.14 -3.13 -17.92
C PRO A 114 10.55 -1.69 -18.27
N ASP A 115 9.64 -0.92 -18.86
CA ASP A 115 9.86 0.48 -19.23
C ASP A 115 9.57 1.46 -18.07
N GLY A 116 9.22 0.94 -16.89
CA GLY A 116 8.86 1.74 -15.72
C GLY A 116 7.53 2.48 -15.84
N SER A 117 6.76 2.24 -16.90
CA SER A 117 5.46 2.89 -17.10
C SER A 117 4.43 2.42 -16.05
N PRO A 118 3.39 3.23 -15.78
CA PRO A 118 2.32 2.83 -14.88
C PRO A 118 1.33 1.85 -15.53
N CYS A 119 0.73 1.01 -14.71
CA CYS A 119 -0.38 0.15 -15.11
C CYS A 119 -1.64 0.97 -15.45
N ARG A 120 -2.44 0.44 -16.38
CA ARG A 120 -3.69 1.03 -16.87
C ARG A 120 -4.87 0.32 -16.22
N GLY A 121 -5.27 0.79 -15.05
CA GLY A 121 -6.33 0.16 -14.27
C GLY A 121 -5.89 -1.12 -13.55
N VAL A 122 -6.79 -1.65 -12.73
CA VAL A 122 -6.52 -2.74 -11.78
C VAL A 122 -6.38 -4.09 -12.47
N GLU A 123 -7.12 -4.28 -13.57
CA GLU A 123 -7.03 -5.44 -14.42
C GLU A 123 -5.62 -5.60 -15.00
N HIS A 124 -4.98 -4.49 -15.38
CA HIS A 124 -3.58 -4.50 -15.85
C HIS A 124 -2.61 -4.84 -14.71
N VAL A 125 -2.83 -4.31 -13.50
CA VAL A 125 -2.05 -4.68 -12.31
C VAL A 125 -2.12 -6.18 -12.03
N LEU A 126 -3.34 -6.74 -12.00
CA LEU A 126 -3.57 -8.17 -11.75
C LEU A 126 -2.94 -9.05 -12.83
N LYS A 127 -3.00 -8.62 -14.10
CA LYS A 127 -2.35 -9.33 -15.21
C LYS A 127 -0.83 -9.37 -15.00
N ARG A 128 -0.20 -8.22 -14.80
CA ARG A 128 1.27 -8.15 -14.58
C ARG A 128 1.69 -8.89 -13.32
N TYR A 129 0.93 -8.80 -12.25
CA TYR A 129 1.18 -9.57 -11.03
C TYR A 129 1.23 -11.08 -11.32
N LYS A 130 0.25 -11.63 -12.05
CA LYS A 130 0.24 -13.06 -12.40
C LYS A 130 1.42 -13.47 -13.28
N GLU A 131 1.87 -12.60 -14.18
CA GLU A 131 2.95 -12.87 -15.12
C GLU A 131 4.32 -12.87 -14.42
N ILE A 132 4.61 -11.88 -13.56
CA ILE A 132 5.94 -11.74 -12.95
C ILE A 132 6.12 -12.59 -11.70
N THR A 133 5.05 -12.83 -10.93
CA THR A 133 5.14 -13.49 -9.62
C THR A 133 5.82 -14.87 -9.68
N PRO A 134 5.51 -15.75 -10.67
CA PRO A 134 6.18 -17.05 -10.78
C PRO A 134 7.68 -16.98 -11.11
N GLU A 135 8.16 -15.87 -11.69
CA GLU A 135 9.57 -15.68 -12.08
C GLU A 135 10.43 -15.10 -10.96
N LEU A 136 9.79 -14.57 -9.90
CA LEU A 136 10.48 -13.93 -8.79
C LEU A 136 10.96 -14.94 -7.76
N VAL A 137 12.19 -14.76 -7.30
CA VAL A 137 12.75 -15.50 -6.17
C VAL A 137 12.57 -14.67 -4.92
N LEU A 138 11.73 -15.13 -3.99
CA LEU A 138 11.42 -14.41 -2.76
C LEU A 138 12.65 -14.28 -1.85
N GLY A 139 12.90 -13.06 -1.36
CA GLY A 139 14.14 -12.70 -0.66
C GLY A 139 13.90 -12.14 0.74
N GLY A 140 14.64 -11.09 1.08
CA GLY A 140 14.57 -10.38 2.35
C GLY A 140 15.86 -9.58 2.58
N PRO A 141 15.99 -8.86 3.71
CA PRO A 141 15.00 -8.71 4.78
C PRO A 141 13.79 -7.84 4.39
N THR A 142 12.75 -7.81 5.23
CA THR A 142 11.55 -7.01 4.97
C THR A 142 11.74 -5.58 5.48
N ASN A 143 11.91 -4.66 4.54
CA ASN A 143 12.07 -3.23 4.79
C ASN A 143 11.14 -2.42 3.89
N PHE A 144 10.30 -1.57 4.47
CA PHE A 144 9.40 -0.70 3.70
C PHE A 144 10.04 0.64 3.34
N ALA A 145 11.21 0.97 3.90
CA ALA A 145 11.88 2.23 3.61
C ALA A 145 12.12 2.45 2.09
N PRO A 146 12.61 1.47 1.29
CA PRO A 146 12.83 1.67 -0.14
C PRO A 146 11.58 2.09 -0.89
N ILE A 147 10.44 1.44 -0.63
CA ILE A 147 9.18 1.75 -1.31
C ILE A 147 8.58 3.09 -0.85
N ILE A 148 8.74 3.44 0.43
CA ILE A 148 8.29 4.73 0.95
C ILE A 148 9.11 5.87 0.33
N TYR A 149 10.44 5.77 0.32
CA TYR A 149 11.30 6.77 -0.31
C TYR A 149 11.05 6.88 -1.81
N HIS A 150 10.84 5.76 -2.50
CA HIS A 150 10.49 5.79 -3.91
C HIS A 150 9.15 6.51 -4.16
N ALA A 151 8.15 6.33 -3.29
CA ALA A 151 6.89 7.05 -3.38
C ALA A 151 7.06 8.56 -3.13
N ILE A 152 7.90 8.95 -2.17
CA ILE A 152 8.25 10.37 -1.94
C ILE A 152 8.87 10.97 -3.21
N CYS A 153 9.78 10.27 -3.88
CA CYS A 153 10.36 10.73 -5.15
C CYS A 153 9.30 10.91 -6.24
N GLN A 154 8.33 10.00 -6.35
CA GLN A 154 7.21 10.10 -7.29
C GLN A 154 6.30 11.30 -6.99
N VAL A 155 6.01 11.57 -5.72
CA VAL A 155 5.21 12.74 -5.30
C VAL A 155 5.96 14.03 -5.66
N LYS A 156 7.26 14.11 -5.35
CA LYS A 156 8.10 15.27 -5.68
C LYS A 156 8.19 15.51 -7.19
N ALA A 157 8.37 14.47 -7.98
CA ALA A 157 8.50 14.58 -9.43
C ALA A 157 7.17 14.93 -10.13
N SER A 158 6.04 14.45 -9.59
CA SER A 158 4.73 14.65 -10.22
C SER A 158 3.98 15.88 -9.71
N GLU A 159 4.42 16.47 -8.59
CA GLU A 159 3.74 17.55 -7.83
C GLU A 159 2.27 17.25 -7.53
N LYS A 160 1.91 15.96 -7.46
CA LYS A 160 0.54 15.49 -7.24
C LYS A 160 0.46 14.71 -5.93
N CYS A 161 -0.68 14.83 -5.27
CA CYS A 161 -1.02 13.98 -4.14
C CYS A 161 -1.21 12.51 -4.59
N GLN A 162 -0.57 11.57 -3.90
CA GLN A 162 -0.57 10.15 -4.24
C GLN A 162 -0.81 9.27 -3.01
N ILE A 163 -1.62 8.23 -3.16
CA ILE A 163 -1.84 7.23 -2.09
C ILE A 163 -0.83 6.09 -2.30
N LEU A 164 -0.09 5.70 -1.25
CA LEU A 164 0.84 4.56 -1.28
C LEU A 164 0.26 3.36 -0.52
N VAL A 165 -0.28 2.37 -1.22
CA VAL A 165 -0.76 1.14 -0.57
C VAL A 165 0.34 0.09 -0.57
N ILE A 166 0.80 -0.34 0.61
CA ILE A 166 1.81 -1.39 0.77
C ILE A 166 1.14 -2.71 1.17
N ILE A 167 1.07 -3.67 0.25
CA ILE A 167 0.55 -5.00 0.53
C ILE A 167 1.71 -5.87 1.01
N ALA A 168 1.66 -6.29 2.27
CA ALA A 168 2.71 -7.07 2.92
C ALA A 168 2.13 -8.09 3.90
N ASP A 169 2.90 -9.12 4.26
CA ASP A 169 2.45 -10.14 5.20
C ASP A 169 2.74 -9.81 6.68
N GLY A 170 3.33 -8.64 6.95
CA GLY A 170 3.46 -8.03 8.27
C GLY A 170 4.74 -8.35 9.03
N GLN A 171 5.69 -9.10 8.46
CA GLN A 171 6.97 -9.37 9.11
C GLN A 171 7.99 -8.28 8.82
N VAL A 172 7.92 -7.12 9.49
CA VAL A 172 8.93 -6.05 9.33
C VAL A 172 10.15 -6.33 10.21
N THR A 173 11.30 -6.57 9.59
CA THR A 173 12.58 -6.76 10.28
C THR A 173 13.30 -5.44 10.54
N SER A 174 13.19 -4.48 9.63
CA SER A 174 13.91 -3.19 9.67
C SER A 174 13.00 -2.07 10.19
N LYS A 175 12.63 -2.16 11.47
CA LYS A 175 11.67 -1.23 12.11
C LYS A 175 12.18 0.21 12.14
N LYS A 176 13.47 0.42 12.40
CA LYS A 176 14.05 1.76 12.55
C LYS A 176 14.01 2.54 11.22
N GLU A 177 14.48 1.92 10.14
CA GLU A 177 14.49 2.50 8.80
C GLU A 177 13.07 2.76 8.31
N THR A 178 12.17 1.79 8.52
CA THR A 178 10.76 1.93 8.18
C THR A 178 10.12 3.10 8.94
N SER A 179 10.36 3.22 10.25
CA SER A 179 9.85 4.35 11.05
C SER A 179 10.38 5.70 10.57
N GLN A 180 11.68 5.79 10.25
CA GLN A 180 12.26 7.03 9.71
C GLN A 180 11.65 7.40 8.36
N ALA A 181 11.43 6.43 7.47
CA ALA A 181 10.80 6.65 6.19
C ALA A 181 9.34 7.11 6.36
N ILE A 182 8.60 6.57 7.32
CA ILE A 182 7.23 7.01 7.64
C ILE A 182 7.21 8.45 8.17
N VAL A 183 8.14 8.80 9.07
CA VAL A 183 8.27 10.17 9.60
C VAL A 183 8.54 11.15 8.46
N GLU A 184 9.44 10.80 7.54
CA GLU A 184 9.70 11.63 6.35
C GLU A 184 8.49 11.67 5.42
N ALA A 185 7.80 10.55 5.22
CA ALA A 185 6.59 10.45 4.39
C ALA A 185 5.45 11.34 4.91
N SER A 186 5.36 11.58 6.23
CA SER A 186 4.33 12.44 6.82
C SER A 186 4.42 13.91 6.38
N ARG A 187 5.58 14.32 5.84
CA ARG A 187 5.79 15.63 5.21
C ARG A 187 5.20 15.71 3.80
N TYR A 188 4.69 14.61 3.28
CA TYR A 188 4.09 14.48 1.96
C TYR A 188 2.70 13.84 2.10
N ALA A 189 1.84 14.04 1.10
CA ALA A 189 0.49 13.46 1.14
C ALA A 189 0.52 11.97 0.76
N LEU A 190 0.93 11.09 1.69
CA LEU A 190 1.01 9.63 1.54
C LEU A 190 0.13 8.92 2.60
N CYS A 191 -0.59 7.86 2.19
CA CYS A 191 -1.45 7.05 3.07
C CYS A 191 -1.15 5.56 2.86
N MET A 192 -0.85 4.83 3.94
CA MET A 192 -0.41 3.42 3.95
C MET A 192 -1.47 2.48 4.55
N LEU A 193 -1.69 1.31 3.92
CA LEU A 193 -2.60 0.25 4.40
C LEU A 193 -1.83 -1.07 4.53
N SER A 194 -1.83 -1.72 5.70
CA SER A 194 -1.22 -3.04 5.95
C SER A 194 -2.28 -4.06 6.39
N PRO A 195 -2.27 -5.32 5.91
CA PRO A 195 -3.36 -6.28 6.12
C PRO A 195 -3.29 -7.11 7.42
N ARG A 196 -2.27 -6.94 8.29
CA ARG A 196 -2.23 -7.62 9.59
C ARG A 196 -2.28 -6.62 10.75
N SER A 197 -3.27 -6.85 11.61
CA SER A 197 -3.65 -6.11 12.83
C SER A 197 -4.80 -5.12 12.59
N CYS A 198 -5.91 -5.35 13.29
CA CYS A 198 -7.02 -4.41 13.46
C CYS A 198 -6.54 -3.16 14.19
N HIS A 199 -5.87 -2.28 13.46
CA HIS A 199 -5.75 -0.84 13.70
C HIS A 199 -5.50 -0.22 12.31
N PHE A 200 -6.59 0.18 11.63
CA PHE A 200 -6.52 1.25 10.63
C PHE A 200 -6.18 2.54 11.43
N PHE A 201 -5.37 3.52 11.04
CA PHE A 201 -5.02 4.14 9.77
C PHE A 201 -3.65 4.86 9.94
N PHE A 202 -2.89 5.07 8.86
CA PHE A 202 -2.00 6.25 8.80
C PHE A 202 -2.67 7.34 7.96
N PHE A 203 -3.28 8.31 8.63
CA PHE A 203 -3.57 9.63 8.06
C PHE A 203 -2.29 10.45 8.17
N ALA A 204 -1.76 10.94 7.04
CA ALA A 204 -0.84 12.07 7.07
C ALA A 204 -1.64 13.30 7.54
N VAL A 205 -1.56 13.62 8.82
CA VAL A 205 -2.04 14.88 9.38
C VAL A 205 -0.99 15.93 9.05
N SER A 206 -1.24 16.73 8.00
CA SER A 206 -0.60 18.05 7.90
C SER A 206 -1.36 19.00 8.81
N HIS A 207 -0.84 19.22 10.02
CA HIS A 207 -1.09 20.45 10.77
C HIS A 207 0.24 21.19 10.89
N ILE A 208 0.35 22.28 10.12
CA ILE A 208 0.82 23.56 10.62
C ILE A 208 -0.42 24.44 10.70
#